data_AF-A0A949FRW3-F1
#
_entry.id   AF-A0A949FRW3-F1
#
_cell.length_a   1.000
_cell.length_b   1.000
_cell.length_c   1.000
_cell.angle_alpha   90.00
_cell.angle_beta   90.00
_cell.angle_gamma   90.00
#
_symmetry.space_group_name_H-M   'P 1'
#
loop_
_entity.id
_entity.type
_entity.pdbx_description
1 polymer ?
#
loop_
_entity_poly.entity_id
_entity_poly.type
_entity_poly.pdbx_seq_one_letter_code
_entity_poly.pdbx_strand_id
1 'polypeptide(L)'
;MKHDHTITTLGGTCAIFMGVSYFLGGASYLLNSARQAINNYTYWESLAKDNRAEILFHFSLALVGLFGLAVVPAVTTFFNGRVGQWFIWINNLAYVGFGVSLIEHLRAIRILPEWTKSFMADAINRPAIVSTHLSLELDPDHWLQFGVVGLWVFMVSWLAGRHQLWSKTFTWLGLCTAVSYWLVVFGIAFRTSVLILVGGSVGGLILMPIWYIWLGRILRK
;
A
#
# COMPACT_ATOMS: atom_id res chain seq x y z
N MET A 1 10.57 24.79 -19.86
CA MET A 1 9.55 23.76 -20.19
C MET A 1 8.27 24.09 -19.42
N LYS A 2 7.12 24.19 -20.11
CA LYS A 2 5.82 24.49 -19.49
C LYS A 2 5.45 23.42 -18.47
N HIS A 3 4.88 23.83 -17.33
CA HIS A 3 4.31 22.93 -16.34
C HIS A 3 3.14 22.18 -17.01
N ASP A 4 3.25 20.87 -17.21
CA ASP A 4 2.17 20.11 -17.84
C ASP A 4 1.05 19.86 -16.83
N HIS A 5 0.09 20.78 -16.83
CA HIS A 5 -1.05 20.79 -15.93
C HIS A 5 -1.91 19.51 -16.05
N THR A 6 -1.85 18.82 -17.20
CA THR A 6 -2.60 17.59 -17.44
C THR A 6 -2.10 16.46 -16.55
N ILE A 7 -0.78 16.30 -16.44
CA ILE A 7 -0.14 15.25 -15.65
C ILE A 7 -0.44 15.45 -14.17
N THR A 8 -0.33 16.68 -13.67
CA THR A 8 -0.58 16.97 -12.24
C THR A 8 -2.06 16.79 -11.88
N THR A 9 -2.98 17.16 -12.78
CA THR A 9 -4.42 16.98 -12.57
C THR A 9 -4.84 15.52 -12.57
N LEU A 10 -4.33 14.73 -13.53
CA LEU A 10 -4.58 13.29 -13.59
C LEU A 10 -4.02 12.59 -12.35
N GLY A 11 -2.74 12.79 -12.04
CA GLY A 11 -2.11 12.18 -10.87
C GLY A 11 -2.74 12.63 -9.56
N GLY A 12 -3.20 13.88 -9.46
CA GLY A 12 -3.96 14.34 -8.30
C GLY A 12 -5.34 13.68 -8.16
N THR A 13 -6.01 13.37 -9.27
CA THR A 13 -7.25 12.58 -9.26
C THR A 13 -6.97 11.12 -8.85
N CYS A 14 -5.92 10.52 -9.39
CA CYS A 14 -5.46 9.18 -8.99
C CYS A 14 -5.07 9.13 -7.51
N ALA A 15 -4.44 10.17 -6.95
CA ALA A 15 -4.11 10.23 -5.52
C ALA A 15 -5.37 10.21 -4.64
N ILE A 16 -6.46 10.87 -5.06
CA ILE A 16 -7.74 10.80 -4.33
C ILE A 16 -8.28 9.36 -4.35
N PHE A 17 -8.31 8.71 -5.52
CA PHE A 17 -8.77 7.32 -5.62
C PHE A 17 -7.86 6.35 -4.86
N MET A 18 -6.56 6.60 -4.83
CA MET A 18 -5.59 5.86 -4.03
C MET A 18 -5.90 5.98 -2.53
N GLY A 19 -6.22 7.18 -2.03
CA GLY A 19 -6.63 7.36 -0.64
C GLY A 19 -7.94 6.65 -0.30
N VAL A 20 -8.92 6.67 -1.20
CA VAL A 20 -10.16 5.88 -1.05
C VAL A 20 -9.86 4.38 -1.04
N SER A 21 -8.96 3.92 -1.91
CA SER A 21 -8.56 2.52 -1.98
C SER A 21 -7.87 2.08 -0.70
N TYR A 22 -6.98 2.90 -0.11
CA TYR A 22 -6.41 2.62 1.20
C TYR A 22 -7.46 2.49 2.29
N PHE A 23 -8.46 3.38 2.31
CA PHE A 23 -9.54 3.31 3.29
C PHE A 23 -10.31 1.99 3.18
N LEU A 24 -10.68 1.58 1.96
CA LEU A 24 -11.36 0.30 1.71
C LEU A 24 -10.49 -0.89 2.10
N GLY A 25 -9.18 -0.85 1.80
CA GLY A 25 -8.22 -1.86 2.19
C GLY A 25 -8.12 -1.98 3.72
N GLY A 26 -7.90 -0.86 4.42
CA GLY A 26 -7.83 -0.83 5.87
C GLY A 26 -9.11 -1.32 6.56
N ALA A 27 -10.28 -0.94 6.03
CA ALA A 27 -11.57 -1.41 6.55
C ALA A 27 -11.72 -2.92 6.35
N SER A 28 -11.38 -3.42 5.15
CA SER A 28 -11.44 -4.85 4.83
C SER A 28 -10.48 -5.66 5.69
N TYR A 29 -9.28 -5.13 5.96
CA TYR A 29 -8.30 -5.75 6.84
C TYR A 29 -8.86 -5.95 8.26
N LEU A 30 -9.51 -4.93 8.84
CA LEU A 30 -10.08 -5.01 10.19
C LEU A 30 -11.30 -5.93 10.28
N LEU A 31 -12.09 -5.99 9.21
CA LEU A 31 -13.28 -6.84 9.14
C LEU A 31 -12.95 -8.31 8.83
N ASN A 32 -11.73 -8.62 8.38
CA ASN A 32 -11.36 -9.99 8.04
C ASN A 32 -11.04 -10.82 9.29
N SER A 33 -11.99 -11.68 9.67
CA SER A 33 -11.84 -12.64 10.77
C SER A 33 -10.69 -13.63 10.53
N ALA A 34 -10.36 -13.97 9.29
CA ALA A 34 -9.25 -14.87 8.98
C ALA A 34 -7.92 -14.30 9.48
N ARG A 35 -7.73 -12.98 9.35
CA ARG A 35 -6.50 -12.30 9.81
C ARG A 35 -6.38 -12.22 11.35
N GLN A 36 -7.41 -12.64 12.08
CA GLN A 36 -7.39 -12.79 13.54
C GLN A 36 -7.04 -14.23 13.98
N ALA A 37 -6.76 -15.12 13.02
CA ALA A 37 -6.44 -16.51 13.28
C ALA A 37 -5.13 -16.68 14.06
N ILE A 38 -5.11 -17.70 14.94
CA ILE A 38 -3.98 -18.01 15.82
C ILE A 38 -2.86 -18.73 15.04
N ASN A 39 -3.21 -19.47 14.00
CA ASN A 39 -2.26 -20.19 13.14
C ASN A 39 -2.73 -20.25 11.68
N ASN A 40 -1.82 -20.66 10.79
CA ASN A 40 -2.07 -20.69 9.35
C ASN A 40 -3.22 -21.63 8.95
N TYR A 41 -3.43 -22.76 9.65
CA TYR A 41 -4.56 -23.64 9.33
C TYR A 41 -5.90 -22.96 9.63
N THR A 42 -6.03 -22.34 10.81
CA THR A 42 -7.23 -21.59 11.18
C THR A 42 -7.49 -20.39 10.27
N TYR A 43 -6.43 -19.78 9.73
CA TYR A 43 -6.53 -18.73 8.70
C TYR A 43 -7.16 -19.28 7.41
N TRP A 44 -6.62 -20.37 6.87
CA TRP A 44 -7.13 -20.99 5.64
C TRP A 44 -8.54 -21.56 5.80
N GLU A 45 -8.89 -22.12 6.96
CA GLU A 45 -10.25 -22.55 7.27
C GLU A 45 -11.25 -21.38 7.30
N SER A 46 -10.84 -20.23 7.85
CA SER A 46 -11.69 -19.04 7.87
C SER A 46 -11.89 -18.48 6.46
N LEU A 47 -10.83 -18.40 5.66
CA LEU A 47 -10.92 -17.96 4.26
C LEU A 47 -11.77 -18.90 3.39
N ALA A 48 -11.68 -20.20 3.64
CA ALA A 48 -12.49 -21.19 2.95
C ALA A 48 -13.99 -20.99 3.18
N LYS A 49 -14.39 -20.49 4.36
CA LYS A 49 -15.80 -20.17 4.67
C LYS A 49 -16.25 -18.87 4.01
N ASP A 50 -15.45 -17.82 4.12
CA ASP A 50 -15.70 -16.53 3.47
C ASP A 50 -14.37 -15.81 3.19
N ASN A 51 -14.09 -15.53 1.92
CA ASN A 51 -12.89 -14.84 1.45
C ASN A 51 -13.17 -13.43 0.91
N ARG A 52 -14.41 -12.92 0.99
CA ARG A 52 -14.80 -11.65 0.36
C ARG A 52 -14.01 -10.46 0.90
N ALA A 53 -13.83 -10.40 2.21
CA ALA A 53 -13.05 -9.33 2.86
C ALA A 53 -11.58 -9.37 2.42
N GLU A 54 -11.00 -10.56 2.27
CA GLU A 54 -9.61 -10.71 1.81
C GLU A 54 -9.46 -10.36 0.33
N ILE A 55 -10.41 -10.75 -0.52
CA ILE A 55 -10.44 -10.35 -1.93
C ILE A 55 -10.56 -8.83 -2.04
N LEU A 56 -11.44 -8.20 -1.25
CA LEU A 56 -11.61 -6.74 -1.26
C LEU A 56 -10.35 -6.02 -0.75
N PHE A 57 -9.69 -6.56 0.27
CA PHE A 57 -8.39 -6.08 0.74
C PHE A 57 -7.37 -6.09 -0.41
N HIS A 58 -7.19 -7.23 -1.08
CA HIS A 58 -6.21 -7.30 -2.16
C HIS A 58 -6.60 -6.45 -3.36
N PHE A 59 -7.88 -6.40 -3.72
CA PHE A 59 -8.37 -5.53 -4.80
C PHE A 59 -8.08 -4.06 -4.51
N SER A 60 -8.30 -3.63 -3.26
CA SER A 60 -8.01 -2.28 -2.82
C SER A 60 -6.52 -1.95 -2.93
N LEU A 61 -5.63 -2.86 -2.52
CA LEU A 61 -4.18 -2.65 -2.65
C LEU A 61 -3.67 -2.75 -4.09
N ALA A 62 -4.30 -3.56 -4.96
CA ALA A 62 -4.02 -3.53 -6.39
C ALA A 62 -4.35 -2.14 -6.99
N LEU A 63 -5.49 -1.55 -6.61
CA LEU A 63 -5.85 -0.20 -7.03
C LEU A 63 -4.87 0.86 -6.49
N VAL A 64 -4.42 0.72 -5.25
CA VAL A 64 -3.35 1.57 -4.69
C VAL A 64 -2.10 1.51 -5.55
N GLY A 65 -1.63 0.31 -5.92
CA GLY A 65 -0.48 0.12 -6.79
C GLY A 65 -0.69 0.79 -8.15
N LEU A 66 -1.83 0.54 -8.79
CA LEU A 66 -2.18 1.12 -10.09
C LEU A 66 -2.21 2.65 -10.06
N PHE A 67 -2.93 3.24 -9.10
CA PHE A 67 -3.03 4.69 -8.99
C PHE A 67 -1.70 5.32 -8.56
N GLY A 68 -0.93 4.66 -7.71
CA GLY A 68 0.40 5.08 -7.29
C GLY A 68 1.33 5.33 -8.48
N LEU A 69 1.30 4.46 -9.50
CA LEU A 69 2.07 4.65 -10.74
C LEU A 69 1.72 5.97 -11.47
N ALA A 70 0.48 6.44 -11.38
CA ALA A 70 0.08 7.74 -11.96
C ALA A 70 0.37 8.94 -11.03
N VAL A 71 0.46 8.71 -9.71
CA VAL A 71 0.80 9.76 -8.72
C VAL A 71 2.27 10.14 -8.79
N VAL A 72 3.18 9.17 -8.94
CA VAL A 72 4.63 9.40 -8.98
C VAL A 72 5.06 10.46 -10.02
N PRO A 73 4.64 10.41 -11.30
CA PRO A 73 5.03 11.43 -12.27
C PRO A 73 4.42 12.80 -11.93
N ALA A 74 3.20 12.87 -11.40
CA ALA A 74 2.59 14.13 -10.98
C ALA A 74 3.36 14.79 -9.83
N VAL A 75 3.79 14.02 -8.83
CA VAL A 75 4.66 14.50 -7.75
C VAL A 75 6.02 14.92 -8.33
N THR A 76 6.61 14.14 -9.22
CA THR A 76 7.87 14.49 -9.89
C THR A 76 7.76 15.85 -10.60
N THR A 77 6.68 16.07 -11.35
CA THR A 77 6.40 17.33 -12.04
C THR A 77 6.20 18.49 -11.06
N PHE A 78 5.49 18.28 -9.94
CA PHE A 78 5.28 19.30 -8.91
C PHE A 78 6.59 19.81 -8.28
N PHE A 79 7.57 18.91 -8.11
CA PHE A 79 8.88 19.22 -7.54
C PHE A 79 9.93 19.66 -8.58
N ASN A 80 9.60 19.64 -9.88
CA ASN A 80 10.55 19.93 -10.94
C ASN A 80 11.15 21.34 -10.81
N GLY A 81 12.49 21.43 -10.85
CA GLY A 81 13.24 22.67 -10.67
C GLY A 81 13.29 23.20 -9.22
N ARG A 82 12.64 22.53 -8.26
CA ARG A 82 12.59 22.94 -6.84
C ARG A 82 13.52 22.11 -5.94
N VAL A 83 13.89 20.92 -6.39
CA VAL A 83 14.75 19.97 -5.66
C VAL A 83 15.85 19.41 -6.57
N GLY A 84 16.89 18.84 -5.96
CA GLY A 84 18.01 18.24 -6.71
C GLY A 84 17.61 17.00 -7.51
N GLN A 85 18.36 16.70 -8.58
CA GLN A 85 18.08 15.60 -9.51
C GLN A 85 18.09 14.21 -8.85
N TRP A 86 18.75 14.05 -7.70
CA TRP A 86 18.72 12.80 -6.93
C TRP A 86 17.30 12.36 -6.55
N PHE A 87 16.35 13.29 -6.48
CA PHE A 87 14.94 12.99 -6.22
C PHE A 87 14.32 12.07 -7.30
N ILE A 88 14.88 12.03 -8.51
CA ILE A 88 14.47 11.09 -9.55
C ILE A 88 14.68 9.64 -9.09
N TRP A 89 15.77 9.33 -8.39
CA TRP A 89 16.01 7.98 -7.86
C TRP A 89 14.94 7.57 -6.85
N ILE A 90 14.52 8.50 -5.99
CA ILE A 90 13.44 8.26 -5.02
C ILE A 90 12.11 7.97 -5.72
N ASN A 91 11.79 8.69 -6.80
CA ASN A 91 10.59 8.42 -7.61
C ASN A 91 10.68 7.08 -8.35
N ASN A 92 11.86 6.71 -8.86
CA ASN A 92 12.09 5.41 -9.50
C ASN A 92 11.84 4.24 -8.55
N LEU A 93 12.31 4.38 -7.31
CA LEU A 93 12.04 3.40 -6.26
C LEU A 93 10.53 3.29 -5.98
N ALA A 94 9.80 4.40 -5.96
CA ALA A 94 8.35 4.38 -5.79
C ALA A 94 7.63 3.60 -6.89
N TYR A 95 8.06 3.72 -8.16
CA TYR A 95 7.51 2.89 -9.25
C TYR A 95 7.70 1.39 -8.99
N VAL A 96 8.86 0.99 -8.45
CA VAL A 96 9.11 -0.42 -8.08
C VAL A 96 8.13 -0.86 -6.99
N GLY A 97 7.99 -0.09 -5.91
CA GLY A 97 7.09 -0.43 -4.81
C GLY A 97 5.62 -0.54 -5.25
N PHE A 98 5.13 0.44 -6.00
CA PHE A 98 3.75 0.41 -6.52
C PHE A 98 3.55 -0.68 -7.57
N GLY A 99 4.54 -0.94 -8.42
CA GLY A 99 4.51 -2.00 -9.42
C GLY A 99 4.44 -3.39 -8.80
N VAL A 100 5.31 -3.68 -7.82
CA VAL A 100 5.28 -4.93 -7.05
C VAL A 100 3.93 -5.09 -6.37
N SER A 101 3.43 -4.02 -5.75
CA SER A 101 2.13 -4.06 -5.07
C SER A 101 0.98 -4.39 -6.01
N LEU A 102 0.92 -3.75 -7.19
CA LEU A 102 -0.07 -4.05 -8.20
C LEU A 102 -0.04 -5.52 -8.63
N ILE A 103 1.13 -6.04 -8.99
CA ILE A 103 1.25 -7.40 -9.53
C ILE A 103 0.97 -8.45 -8.47
N GLU A 104 1.50 -8.29 -7.26
CA GLU A 104 1.27 -9.25 -6.18
C GLU A 104 -0.22 -9.35 -5.84
N HIS A 105 -0.89 -8.21 -5.71
CA HIS A 105 -2.28 -8.17 -5.32
C HIS A 105 -3.22 -8.68 -6.42
N LEU A 106 -2.92 -8.42 -7.70
CA LEU A 106 -3.65 -9.03 -8.82
C LEU A 106 -3.47 -10.56 -8.86
N ARG A 107 -2.27 -11.06 -8.56
CA ARG A 107 -2.03 -12.50 -8.43
C ARG A 107 -2.84 -13.10 -7.28
N ALA A 108 -2.85 -12.45 -6.11
CA ALA A 108 -3.59 -12.90 -4.94
C ALA A 108 -5.10 -13.02 -5.23
N ILE A 109 -5.72 -12.01 -5.85
CA ILE A 109 -7.15 -12.02 -6.21
C ILE A 109 -7.50 -13.19 -7.13
N ARG A 110 -6.59 -13.56 -8.04
CA ARG A 110 -6.81 -14.68 -8.97
C ARG A 110 -6.62 -16.04 -8.31
N ILE A 111 -5.61 -16.17 -7.45
CA ILE A 111 -5.17 -17.47 -6.88
C ILE A 111 -6.02 -17.86 -5.67
N LEU A 112 -6.39 -16.89 -4.82
CA LEU A 112 -7.05 -17.13 -3.54
C LEU A 112 -8.37 -17.93 -3.65
N PRO A 113 -9.27 -17.68 -4.62
CA PRO A 113 -10.49 -18.48 -4.77
C PRO A 113 -10.22 -19.95 -5.11
N GLU A 114 -9.25 -20.22 -5.99
CA GLU A 114 -8.91 -21.59 -6.38
C GLU A 114 -8.26 -22.36 -5.23
N TRP A 115 -7.43 -21.68 -4.45
CA TRP A 115 -6.77 -22.25 -3.29
C TRP A 115 -7.74 -22.53 -2.14
N THR A 116 -8.64 -21.61 -1.85
CA THR A 116 -9.69 -21.83 -0.84
C THR A 116 -10.61 -22.99 -1.24
N LYS A 117 -10.99 -23.09 -2.51
CA LYS A 117 -11.75 -24.25 -3.05
C LYS A 117 -10.98 -25.57 -2.90
N SER A 118 -9.70 -25.58 -3.25
CA SER A 118 -8.84 -26.77 -3.16
C SER A 118 -8.61 -27.20 -1.71
N PHE A 119 -8.49 -26.24 -0.79
CA PHE A 119 -8.35 -26.48 0.65
C PHE A 119 -9.60 -27.14 1.26
N MET A 120 -10.80 -26.78 0.77
CA MET A 120 -12.06 -27.43 1.18
C MET A 120 -12.21 -28.84 0.61
N ALA A 121 -11.77 -29.06 -0.62
CA ALA A 121 -12.05 -30.28 -1.36
C ALA A 121 -11.28 -31.51 -0.85
N ASP A 122 -10.00 -31.35 -0.47
CA ASP A 122 -9.14 -32.48 -0.12
C ASP A 122 -8.19 -32.16 1.04
N ALA A 123 -8.19 -33.02 2.07
CA ALA A 123 -7.27 -32.94 3.20
C ALA A 123 -5.81 -33.12 2.76
N ILE A 124 -5.55 -33.85 1.67
CA ILE A 124 -4.20 -34.10 1.12
C ILE A 124 -3.55 -32.80 0.64
N ASN A 125 -4.33 -31.86 0.11
CA ASN A 125 -3.80 -30.61 -0.45
C ASN A 125 -3.58 -29.50 0.60
N ARG A 126 -4.15 -29.62 1.80
CA ARG A 126 -4.07 -28.59 2.85
C ARG A 126 -2.63 -28.29 3.30
N PRO A 127 -1.76 -29.28 3.57
CA PRO A 127 -0.37 -29.01 3.97
C PRO A 127 0.43 -28.29 2.89
N ALA A 128 0.17 -28.59 1.61
CA ALA A 128 0.84 -27.95 0.49
C ALA A 128 0.43 -26.47 0.38
N ILE A 129 -0.86 -26.16 0.47
CA ILE A 129 -1.38 -24.77 0.44
C ILE A 129 -0.83 -23.97 1.64
N VAL A 130 -0.89 -24.55 2.84
CA VAL A 130 -0.42 -23.89 4.07
C VAL A 130 1.09 -23.63 4.04
N SER A 131 1.89 -24.50 3.43
CA SER A 131 3.36 -24.34 3.40
C SER A 131 3.86 -23.46 2.25
N THR A 132 3.17 -23.44 1.10
CA THR A 132 3.66 -22.76 -0.11
C THR A 132 3.17 -21.33 -0.30
N HIS A 133 2.13 -20.90 0.42
CA HIS A 133 1.52 -19.57 0.21
C HIS A 133 2.51 -18.41 0.34
N LEU A 134 3.32 -18.38 1.40
CA LEU A 134 4.34 -17.35 1.63
C LEU A 134 5.45 -17.37 0.56
N SER A 135 5.74 -18.53 -0.03
CA SER A 135 6.76 -18.67 -1.06
C SER A 135 6.35 -18.10 -2.42
N LEU A 136 5.09 -17.72 -2.59
CA LEU A 136 4.56 -17.17 -3.83
C LEU A 136 4.40 -15.65 -3.81
N GLU A 137 4.53 -15.03 -2.63
CA GLU A 137 4.61 -13.58 -2.45
C GLU A 137 5.88 -13.04 -3.09
N LEU A 138 5.76 -11.94 -3.83
CA LEU A 138 6.91 -11.32 -4.50
C LEU A 138 7.78 -10.54 -3.52
N ASP A 139 7.17 -10.07 -2.44
CA ASP A 139 7.82 -9.28 -1.40
C ASP A 139 7.31 -9.73 -0.01
N PRO A 140 7.78 -10.90 0.49
CA PRO A 140 7.21 -11.56 1.68
C PRO A 140 7.24 -10.74 2.97
N ASP A 141 8.26 -9.88 3.12
CA ASP A 141 8.39 -8.97 4.26
C ASP A 141 7.92 -7.53 3.94
N HIS A 142 7.40 -7.32 2.72
CA HIS A 142 6.89 -6.07 2.20
C HIS A 142 7.87 -4.88 2.18
N TRP A 143 9.18 -5.15 2.01
CA TRP A 143 10.21 -4.11 1.93
C TRP A 143 10.04 -3.19 0.72
N LEU A 144 9.54 -3.72 -0.41
CA LEU A 144 9.32 -2.95 -1.62
C LEU A 144 7.97 -2.24 -1.57
N GLN A 145 6.90 -2.98 -1.25
CA GLN A 145 5.54 -2.44 -1.31
C GLN A 145 5.25 -1.39 -0.23
N PHE A 146 5.73 -1.61 0.99
CA PHE A 146 5.53 -0.68 2.10
C PHE A 146 6.82 0.06 2.45
N GLY A 147 7.98 -0.59 2.47
CA GLY A 147 9.24 0.06 2.87
C GLY A 147 9.68 1.15 1.87
N VAL A 148 9.80 0.78 0.61
CA VAL A 148 10.21 1.73 -0.45
C VAL A 148 9.14 2.81 -0.68
N VAL A 149 7.85 2.46 -0.66
CA VAL A 149 6.78 3.47 -0.75
C VAL A 149 6.79 4.39 0.48
N GLY A 150 7.00 3.85 1.68
CA GLY A 150 7.14 4.63 2.91
C GLY A 150 8.33 5.59 2.86
N LEU A 151 9.48 5.14 2.33
CA LEU A 151 10.63 6.01 2.08
C LEU A 151 10.29 7.12 1.08
N TRP A 152 9.56 6.81 0.01
CA TRP A 152 9.11 7.81 -0.94
C TRP A 152 8.19 8.85 -0.29
N VAL A 153 7.18 8.42 0.46
CA VAL A 153 6.27 9.32 1.22
C VAL A 153 7.05 10.20 2.19
N PHE A 154 8.03 9.62 2.90
CA PHE A 154 8.92 10.35 3.81
C PHE A 154 9.66 11.46 3.06
N MET A 155 10.35 11.11 1.98
CA MET A 155 11.17 12.05 1.21
C MET A 155 10.35 13.16 0.59
N VAL A 156 9.20 12.83 -0.01
CA VAL A 156 8.25 13.80 -0.56
C VAL A 156 7.81 14.80 0.52
N SER A 157 7.40 14.30 1.69
CA SER A 157 6.89 15.13 2.78
C SER A 157 8.00 15.98 3.39
N TRP A 158 9.16 15.39 3.64
CA TRP A 158 10.32 16.09 4.19
C TRP A 158 10.81 17.20 3.25
N LEU A 159 10.94 16.93 1.94
CA LEU A 159 11.37 17.92 0.97
C LEU A 159 10.34 19.04 0.79
N ALA A 160 9.05 18.70 0.74
CA ALA A 160 8.00 19.72 0.70
C ALA A 160 8.06 20.65 1.91
N GLY A 161 8.25 20.10 3.10
CA GLY A 161 8.38 20.87 4.33
C GLY A 161 9.64 21.74 4.35
N ARG A 162 10.79 21.16 3.97
CA ARG A 162 12.08 21.86 3.92
C ARG A 162 12.06 23.05 2.97
N HIS A 163 11.41 22.90 1.82
CA HIS A 163 11.29 23.95 0.80
C HIS A 163 10.02 24.80 0.98
N GLN A 164 9.30 24.65 2.10
CA GLN A 164 8.08 25.41 2.43
C GLN A 164 6.99 25.33 1.33
N LEU A 165 6.96 24.24 0.56
CA LEU A 165 5.98 24.02 -0.49
C LEU A 165 4.61 23.65 0.08
N TRP A 166 4.59 23.04 1.26
CA TRP A 166 3.38 22.59 1.96
C TRP A 166 3.27 23.20 3.36
N SER A 167 2.05 23.22 3.88
CA SER A 167 1.80 23.60 5.28
C SER A 167 2.50 22.64 6.25
N LYS A 168 2.89 23.13 7.44
CA LYS A 168 3.51 22.31 8.49
C LYS A 168 2.64 21.10 8.88
N THR A 169 1.32 21.29 8.94
CA THR A 169 0.37 20.23 9.26
C THR A 169 0.42 19.09 8.24
N PHE A 170 0.42 19.42 6.94
CA PHE A 170 0.45 18.40 5.89
C PHE A 170 1.80 17.68 5.83
N THR A 171 2.90 18.39 6.07
CA THR A 171 4.23 17.79 6.22
C THR A 171 4.27 16.76 7.35
N TRP A 172 3.80 17.11 8.55
CA TRP A 172 3.77 16.19 9.69
C TRP A 172 2.88 14.97 9.44
N LEU A 173 1.70 15.18 8.85
CA LEU A 173 0.83 14.08 8.44
C LEU A 173 1.56 13.09 7.53
N GLY A 174 2.32 13.60 6.54
CA GLY A 174 3.11 12.77 5.64
C GLY A 174 4.24 12.01 6.33
N LEU A 175 4.94 12.64 7.28
CA LEU A 175 5.96 11.96 8.08
C LEU A 175 5.35 10.85 8.95
N CYS A 176 4.22 11.10 9.62
CA CYS A 176 3.50 10.08 10.38
C CYS A 176 3.01 8.93 9.48
N THR A 177 2.54 9.26 8.27
CA THR A 177 2.14 8.27 7.27
C THR A 177 3.31 7.38 6.89
N ALA A 178 4.48 7.97 6.60
CA ALA A 178 5.70 7.21 6.31
C ALA A 178 6.12 6.29 7.46
N VAL A 179 6.06 6.77 8.70
CA VAL A 179 6.32 5.94 9.89
C VAL A 179 5.37 4.74 9.93
N SER A 180 4.08 4.95 9.64
CA SER A 180 3.09 3.85 9.65
C SER A 180 3.39 2.75 8.62
N TYR A 181 3.91 3.11 7.43
CA TYR A 181 4.40 2.11 6.47
C TYR A 181 5.53 1.26 7.05
N TRP A 182 6.50 1.91 7.70
CA TRP A 182 7.63 1.21 8.31
C TRP A 182 7.21 0.35 9.51
N LEU A 183 6.18 0.74 10.27
CA LEU A 183 5.62 -0.12 11.32
C LEU A 183 5.09 -1.44 10.75
N VAL A 184 4.46 -1.42 9.56
CA VAL A 184 4.00 -2.65 8.90
C VAL A 184 5.20 -3.52 8.52
N VAL A 185 6.20 -2.96 7.84
CA VAL A 185 7.41 -3.71 7.42
C VAL A 185 8.12 -4.36 8.60
N PHE A 186 8.44 -3.57 9.63
CA PHE A 186 9.11 -4.10 10.82
C PHE A 186 8.21 -5.06 11.61
N GLY A 187 6.90 -4.82 11.63
CA GLY A 187 5.94 -5.73 12.22
C GLY A 187 5.97 -7.10 11.55
N ILE A 188 6.06 -7.16 10.23
CA ILE A 188 6.10 -8.43 9.48
C ILE A 188 7.48 -9.09 9.64
N ALA A 189 8.56 -8.37 9.37
CA ALA A 189 9.93 -8.88 9.45
C ALA A 189 10.28 -9.43 10.85
N PHE A 190 9.82 -8.77 11.92
CA PHE A 190 10.05 -9.21 13.31
C PHE A 190 8.85 -9.93 13.92
N ARG A 191 7.83 -10.29 13.12
CA ARG A 191 6.64 -11.04 13.56
C ARG A 191 5.94 -10.43 14.78
N THR A 192 5.86 -9.10 14.83
CA THR A 192 5.27 -8.32 15.91
C THR A 192 3.87 -7.83 15.53
N SER A 193 2.84 -8.59 15.93
CA SER A 193 1.44 -8.32 15.57
C SER A 193 0.94 -6.93 15.96
N VAL A 194 1.46 -6.36 17.07
CA VAL A 194 1.08 -5.01 17.52
C VAL A 194 1.51 -3.94 16.52
N LEU A 195 2.72 -4.06 15.94
CA LEU A 195 3.20 -3.10 14.94
C LEU A 195 2.40 -3.22 13.63
N ILE A 196 2.10 -4.45 13.21
CA ILE A 196 1.23 -4.70 12.04
C ILE A 196 -0.15 -4.11 12.27
N LEU A 197 -0.74 -4.33 13.46
CA LEU A 197 -2.07 -3.82 13.78
C LEU A 197 -2.08 -2.29 13.78
N VAL A 198 -1.13 -1.64 14.46
CA VAL A 198 -1.08 -0.17 14.53
C VAL A 198 -0.80 0.43 13.15
N GLY A 199 0.17 -0.11 12.41
CA GLY A 199 0.51 0.34 11.06
C GLY A 199 -0.62 0.12 10.06
N GLY A 200 -1.25 -1.06 10.07
CA GLY A 200 -2.35 -1.42 9.18
C GLY A 200 -3.66 -0.70 9.51
N SER A 201 -3.98 -0.50 10.79
CA SER A 201 -5.20 0.18 11.22
C SER A 201 -5.04 1.70 11.15
N VAL A 202 -4.25 2.31 12.04
CA VAL A 202 -4.10 3.77 12.09
C VAL A 202 -3.46 4.29 10.81
N GLY A 203 -2.43 3.61 10.31
CA GLY A 203 -1.81 3.96 9.03
C GLY A 203 -2.76 3.77 7.85
N GLY A 204 -3.17 2.52 7.61
CA GLY A 204 -3.97 2.16 6.42
C GLY A 204 -5.38 2.74 6.38
N LEU A 205 -6.07 2.86 7.52
CA LEU A 205 -7.45 3.35 7.57
C LEU A 205 -7.55 4.88 7.70
N ILE A 206 -6.56 5.53 8.32
CA ILE A 206 -6.66 6.95 8.67
C ILE A 206 -5.57 7.77 8.00
N LEU A 207 -4.30 7.50 8.29
CA LEU A 207 -3.20 8.36 7.85
C LEU A 207 -3.03 8.35 6.32
N MET A 208 -2.94 7.18 5.71
CA MET A 208 -2.76 7.04 4.26
C MET A 208 -3.93 7.66 3.48
N PRO A 209 -5.22 7.38 3.80
CA PRO A 209 -6.34 8.00 3.10
C PRO A 209 -6.32 9.54 3.18
N ILE A 210 -6.13 10.10 4.37
CA ILE A 210 -6.12 11.56 4.55
C ILE A 210 -4.95 12.17 3.78
N TRP A 211 -3.76 11.54 3.85
CA TRP A 211 -2.57 12.06 3.18
C TRP A 211 -2.72 12.05 1.66
N TYR A 212 -3.13 10.93 1.07
CA TYR A 212 -3.28 10.80 -0.39
C TYR A 212 -4.43 11.66 -0.95
N ILE A 213 -5.56 11.76 -0.24
CA ILE A 213 -6.66 12.64 -0.66
C ILE A 213 -6.23 14.11 -0.63
N TRP A 214 -5.51 14.54 0.41
CA TRP A 214 -5.01 15.91 0.49
C TRP A 214 -3.91 16.17 -0.54
N LEU A 215 -2.97 15.24 -0.74
CA LEU A 215 -1.98 15.30 -1.82
C LEU A 215 -2.68 15.52 -3.18
N GLY A 216 -3.74 14.75 -3.44
CA GLY A 216 -4.50 14.88 -4.68
C GLY A 216 -5.13 16.25 -4.87
N ARG A 217 -5.62 16.88 -3.80
CA ARG A 217 -6.12 18.27 -3.84
C ARG A 217 -5.02 19.29 -4.09
N ILE A 218 -3.79 19.04 -3.64
CA ILE A 218 -2.65 19.92 -3.88
C ILE A 218 -2.20 19.83 -5.33
N LEU A 219 -2.08 18.61 -5.89
CA LEU A 219 -1.61 18.39 -7.26
C LEU A 219 -2.59 18.88 -8.34
N ARG A 220 -3.87 18.98 -8.02
CA ARG A 220 -4.93 19.49 -8.92
C ARG A 220 -5.02 21.02 -8.98
N LYS A 221 -4.32 21.73 -8.09
CA LYS A 221 -4.23 23.20 -8.11
C LYS A 221 -3.05 23.63 -8.97
#